data_AF-A0A9E3SWW6-F1
#
_entry.id   AF-A0A9E3SWW6-F1
#
_cell.length_a   1.000
_cell.length_b   1.000
_cell.length_c   1.000
_cell.angle_alpha   90.00
_cell.angle_beta   90.00
_cell.angle_gamma   90.00
#
_symmetry.space_group_name_H-M   'P 1'
#
loop_
_entity.id
_entity.type
_entity.pdbx_description
1 polymer ?
#
loop_
_entity_poly.entity_id
_entity_poly.type
_entity_poly.pdbx_seq_one_letter_code
_entity_poly.pdbx_strand_id
1 'polypeptide(L)'
;PRRGRGRPWRRAPQRRPGDRSFLDDGEAADGLVVHIDVDRAVLGLAQLLGEPMSAGALAVVFGLGALAFWFVGAYAPPAFLGHFTVFVLACFVGYMVVWNVTPSLHTPLMSVTNAISSIIAIGALVQIAPPESGGGRPDDLIRWIAVAGIGLTAINMFGGFAVTRRMLAMFRK
;
A
#
# COMPACT_ATOMS: atom_id res chain seq x y z
N PRO A 1 47.40 -11.75 29.72
CA PRO A 1 47.21 -11.87 28.25
C PRO A 1 46.62 -13.23 27.83
N ARG A 2 45.30 -13.30 27.54
CA ARG A 2 44.72 -13.92 26.32
C ARG A 2 43.19 -13.96 26.42
N ARG A 3 42.58 -13.31 25.43
CA ARG A 3 41.15 -13.05 25.24
C ARG A 3 40.35 -14.34 25.09
N GLY A 4 39.15 -14.34 25.68
CA GLY A 4 38.15 -15.41 25.55
C GLY A 4 37.77 -15.62 24.08
N ARG A 5 37.88 -16.86 23.63
CA ARG A 5 37.67 -17.29 22.26
C ARG A 5 36.19 -17.13 21.89
N GLY A 6 35.94 -16.39 20.81
CA GLY A 6 34.63 -16.33 20.16
C GLY A 6 34.14 -17.74 19.84
N ARG A 7 32.86 -17.98 20.11
CA ARG A 7 32.22 -19.24 19.76
C ARG A 7 32.31 -19.40 18.23
N PRO A 8 32.86 -20.52 17.71
CA PRO A 8 32.91 -20.73 16.28
C PRO A 8 31.47 -20.87 15.77
N TRP A 9 31.14 -20.07 14.76
CA TRP A 9 29.92 -20.20 13.96
C TRP A 9 29.77 -21.67 13.57
N ARG A 10 28.81 -22.36 14.20
CA ARG A 10 28.46 -23.73 13.83
C ARG A 10 28.14 -23.72 12.36
N ARG A 11 28.99 -24.36 11.55
CA ARG A 11 28.68 -24.63 10.15
C ARG A 11 27.30 -25.29 10.13
N ALA A 12 26.39 -24.76 9.34
CA ALA A 12 25.14 -25.46 9.06
C ALA A 12 25.51 -26.88 8.63
N PRO A 13 24.88 -27.92 9.20
CA PRO A 13 25.19 -29.30 8.84
C PRO A 13 25.07 -29.45 7.33
N GLN A 14 26.13 -29.93 6.67
CA GLN A 14 26.09 -30.30 5.25
C GLN A 14 25.10 -31.45 5.12
N ARG A 15 23.87 -31.14 4.72
CA ARG A 15 22.77 -32.10 4.64
C ARG A 15 22.87 -32.92 3.35
N ARG A 16 22.45 -34.18 3.46
CA ARG A 16 22.62 -35.18 2.40
C ARG A 16 21.71 -34.85 1.21
N PRO A 17 22.15 -35.11 -0.04
CA PRO A 17 21.28 -34.99 -1.20
C PRO A 17 20.07 -35.94 -1.04
N GLY A 18 18.87 -35.38 -0.94
CA GLY A 18 17.60 -36.15 -0.84
C GLY A 18 16.84 -36.04 0.48
N ASP A 19 17.34 -35.28 1.45
CA ASP A 19 16.65 -35.08 2.74
C ASP A 19 15.47 -34.09 2.58
N ARG A 20 14.24 -34.61 2.53
CA ARG A 20 12.99 -33.84 2.33
C ARG A 20 12.42 -33.22 3.62
N SER A 21 13.09 -33.42 4.75
CA SER A 21 12.70 -32.79 6.04
C SER A 21 12.64 -31.26 5.98
N PHE A 22 13.36 -30.64 5.04
CA PHE A 22 13.30 -29.19 4.77
C PHE A 22 11.93 -28.71 4.27
N LEU A 23 11.13 -29.57 3.65
CA LEU A 23 9.80 -29.20 3.16
C LEU A 23 8.77 -29.15 4.31
N ASP A 24 8.92 -30.02 5.31
CA ASP A 24 8.08 -30.02 6.52
C ASP A 24 8.41 -28.86 7.46
N ASP A 25 9.69 -28.49 7.58
CA ASP A 25 10.14 -27.38 8.45
C ASP A 25 9.71 -26.00 7.89
N GLY A 26 9.45 -25.89 6.58
CA GLY A 26 9.01 -24.66 5.91
C GLY A 26 7.50 -24.42 5.98
N GLU A 27 6.69 -25.47 5.84
CA GLU A 27 5.22 -25.35 5.92
C GLU A 27 4.74 -24.91 7.31
N ALA A 28 5.43 -25.35 8.38
CA ALA A 28 5.04 -24.98 9.74
C ALA A 28 5.34 -23.50 10.08
N ALA A 29 6.27 -22.85 9.38
CA ALA A 29 6.59 -21.44 9.54
C ALA A 29 5.76 -20.52 8.62
N ASP A 30 5.31 -21.04 7.48
CA ASP A 30 4.45 -20.33 6.53
C ASP A 30 3.00 -20.13 7.05
N GLY A 31 2.56 -20.92 8.02
CA GLY A 31 1.19 -20.87 8.55
C GLY A 31 0.83 -19.65 9.42
N LEU A 32 1.80 -18.83 9.85
CA LEU A 32 1.57 -17.69 10.76
C LEU A 32 1.89 -16.32 10.13
N VAL A 33 2.62 -16.29 9.03
CA VAL A 33 2.70 -15.07 8.22
C VAL A 33 1.44 -15.08 7.38
N VAL A 34 0.55 -14.11 7.62
CA VAL A 34 -0.57 -13.80 6.73
C VAL A 34 0.04 -13.34 5.40
N HIS A 35 0.51 -14.29 4.59
CA HIS A 35 0.82 -14.09 3.19
C HIS A 35 -0.54 -13.89 2.53
N ILE A 36 -0.98 -12.62 2.47
CA ILE A 36 -1.91 -12.23 1.42
C ILE A 36 -1.13 -12.51 0.15
N ASP A 37 -1.37 -13.68 -0.42
CA ASP A 37 -0.78 -14.14 -1.67
C ASP A 37 -1.48 -13.34 -2.77
N VAL A 38 -1.15 -12.04 -2.85
CA VAL A 38 -1.80 -11.04 -3.71
C VAL A 38 -1.77 -11.53 -5.14
N ASP A 39 -0.71 -12.21 -5.57
CA ASP A 39 -0.60 -12.76 -6.91
C ASP A 39 -1.61 -13.88 -7.16
N ARG A 40 -1.81 -14.82 -6.22
CA ARG A 40 -2.87 -15.84 -6.34
C ARG A 40 -4.28 -15.26 -6.25
N ALA A 41 -4.48 -14.24 -5.41
CA ALA A 41 -5.76 -13.55 -5.28
C ALA A 41 -6.09 -12.74 -6.55
N VAL A 42 -5.10 -12.07 -7.13
CA VAL A 42 -5.22 -11.32 -8.39
C VAL A 42 -5.40 -12.27 -9.57
N LEU A 43 -4.70 -13.41 -9.60
CA LEU A 43 -4.89 -14.44 -10.63
C LEU A 43 -6.29 -15.06 -10.53
N GLY A 44 -6.77 -15.38 -9.33
CA GLY A 44 -8.13 -15.88 -9.11
C GLY A 44 -9.20 -14.84 -9.46
N LEU A 45 -8.97 -13.57 -9.15
CA LEU A 45 -9.87 -12.48 -9.51
C LEU A 45 -9.85 -12.18 -11.02
N ALA A 46 -8.70 -12.26 -11.68
CA ALA A 46 -8.58 -12.10 -13.13
C ALA A 46 -9.30 -13.23 -13.89
N GLN A 47 -9.29 -14.46 -13.35
CA GLN A 47 -10.09 -15.57 -13.87
C GLN A 47 -11.60 -15.33 -13.68
N LEU A 48 -12.00 -14.66 -12.60
CA LEU A 48 -13.40 -14.31 -12.33
C LEU A 48 -13.90 -13.10 -13.16
N LEU A 49 -13.01 -12.17 -13.51
CA LEU A 49 -13.31 -10.96 -14.29
C LEU A 49 -13.11 -11.14 -15.80
N GLY A 50 -12.54 -12.27 -16.22
CA GLY A 50 -12.19 -12.55 -17.62
C GLY A 50 -13.34 -13.05 -18.49
N GLU A 51 -14.51 -13.34 -17.91
CA GLU A 51 -15.68 -13.71 -18.71
C GLU A 51 -16.26 -12.46 -19.37
N PRO A 52 -16.48 -12.45 -20.71
CA PRO A 52 -17.06 -11.30 -21.39
C PRO A 52 -18.46 -11.05 -20.81
N MET A 53 -18.65 -9.88 -20.19
CA MET A 53 -19.94 -9.49 -19.64
C MET A 53 -21.01 -9.65 -20.71
N SER A 54 -22.10 -10.36 -20.38
CA SER A 54 -23.25 -10.46 -21.28
C SER A 54 -23.75 -9.05 -21.62
N ALA A 55 -24.33 -8.86 -22.81
CA ALA A 55 -24.82 -7.54 -23.22
C ALA A 55 -25.82 -6.93 -22.22
N GLY A 56 -26.59 -7.77 -21.51
CA GLY A 56 -27.46 -7.35 -20.41
C GLY A 56 -26.69 -6.87 -19.17
N ALA A 57 -25.62 -7.58 -18.77
CA ALA A 57 -24.76 -7.15 -17.68
C ALA A 57 -24.06 -5.82 -18.01
N LEU A 58 -23.58 -5.66 -19.24
CA LEU A 58 -23.00 -4.41 -19.73
C LEU A 58 -24.02 -3.25 -19.63
N ALA A 59 -25.24 -3.46 -20.13
CA ALA A 59 -26.31 -2.46 -20.07
C ALA A 59 -26.68 -2.07 -18.63
N VAL A 60 -26.71 -3.04 -17.71
CA VAL A 60 -26.95 -2.78 -16.27
C VAL A 60 -25.82 -1.96 -15.67
N VAL A 61 -24.55 -2.29 -15.95
CA VAL A 61 -23.39 -1.53 -15.44
C VAL A 61 -23.41 -0.09 -15.96
N PHE A 62 -23.65 0.12 -17.25
CA PHE A 62 -23.77 1.46 -17.81
C PHE A 62 -24.99 2.22 -17.28
N GLY A 63 -26.13 1.55 -17.11
CA GLY A 63 -27.35 2.14 -16.55
C GLY A 63 -27.16 2.59 -15.10
N LEU A 64 -26.55 1.73 -14.27
CA LEU A 64 -26.21 2.07 -12.88
C LEU A 64 -25.16 3.19 -12.82
N GLY A 65 -24.14 3.15 -13.68
CA GLY A 65 -23.12 4.19 -13.78
C GLY A 65 -23.70 5.55 -14.19
N ALA A 66 -24.62 5.57 -15.16
CA ALA A 66 -25.31 6.78 -15.59
C ALA A 66 -26.23 7.34 -14.50
N LEU A 67 -26.96 6.48 -13.78
CA LEU A 67 -27.80 6.88 -12.66
C LEU A 67 -26.97 7.47 -11.51
N ALA A 68 -25.86 6.82 -11.16
CA ALA A 68 -24.93 7.30 -10.14
C ALA A 68 -24.32 8.65 -10.55
N PHE A 69 -23.90 8.80 -11.82
CA PHE A 69 -23.37 10.06 -12.34
C PHE A 69 -24.41 11.18 -12.33
N TRP A 70 -25.65 10.88 -12.70
CA TRP A 70 -26.75 11.84 -12.63
C TRP A 70 -27.05 12.27 -11.19
N PHE A 71 -27.09 11.33 -10.26
CA PHE A 71 -27.29 11.62 -8.83
C PHE A 71 -26.16 12.50 -8.27
N VAL A 72 -24.91 12.17 -8.60
CA VAL A 72 -23.77 13.00 -8.23
C VAL A 72 -23.90 14.40 -8.85
N GLY A 73 -24.23 14.51 -10.15
CA GLY A 73 -24.41 15.81 -10.81
C GLY A 73 -25.55 16.67 -10.24
N ALA A 74 -26.63 16.04 -9.75
CA ALA A 74 -27.77 16.74 -9.17
C ALA A 74 -27.49 17.31 -7.76
N TYR A 75 -26.63 16.64 -6.99
CA TYR A 75 -26.37 16.98 -5.59
C TYR A 75 -24.94 17.46 -5.30
N ALA A 76 -24.03 17.45 -6.29
CA ALA A 76 -22.63 17.81 -6.09
C ALA A 76 -22.42 19.32 -5.94
N PRO A 77 -21.59 19.76 -4.97
CA PRO A 77 -21.14 21.14 -4.87
C PRO A 77 -20.36 21.60 -6.12
N PRO A 78 -20.35 22.91 -6.46
CA PRO A 78 -19.62 23.42 -7.64
C PRO A 78 -18.13 23.05 -7.66
N ALA A 79 -17.49 22.94 -6.49
CA ALA A 79 -16.09 22.55 -6.36
C ALA A 79 -15.81 21.06 -6.62
N PHE A 80 -16.83 20.20 -6.58
CA PHE A 80 -16.68 18.76 -6.76
C PHE A 80 -16.13 18.41 -8.14
N LEU A 81 -16.66 19.02 -9.20
CA LEU A 81 -16.20 18.76 -10.58
C LEU A 81 -14.73 19.14 -10.76
N GLY A 82 -14.29 20.22 -10.11
CA GLY A 82 -12.88 20.64 -10.09
C GLY A 82 -11.98 19.60 -9.42
N HIS A 83 -12.29 19.20 -8.19
CA HIS A 83 -11.53 18.16 -7.47
C HIS A 83 -11.57 16.80 -8.17
N PHE A 84 -12.71 16.43 -8.75
CA PHE A 84 -12.88 15.19 -9.50
C PHE A 84 -12.00 15.17 -10.76
N THR A 85 -11.94 16.28 -11.49
CA THR A 85 -11.06 16.40 -12.67
C THR A 85 -9.58 16.26 -12.28
N VAL A 86 -9.15 16.94 -11.21
CA VAL A 86 -7.77 16.81 -10.70
C VAL A 86 -7.47 15.39 -10.24
N PHE A 87 -8.42 14.72 -9.58
CA PHE A 87 -8.29 13.33 -9.17
C PHE A 87 -8.09 12.40 -10.37
N VAL A 88 -8.92 12.51 -11.41
CA VAL A 88 -8.81 11.69 -12.63
C VAL A 88 -7.48 11.95 -13.34
N LEU A 89 -7.08 13.22 -13.50
CA LEU A 89 -5.79 13.57 -14.11
C LEU A 89 -4.61 13.05 -13.28
N ALA A 90 -4.68 13.11 -11.94
CA ALA A 90 -3.67 12.54 -11.07
C ALA A 90 -3.56 11.01 -11.21
N CYS A 91 -4.67 10.30 -11.39
CA CYS A 91 -4.65 8.86 -11.70
C CYS A 91 -3.96 8.55 -13.03
N PHE A 92 -4.24 9.33 -14.08
CA PHE A 92 -3.57 9.17 -15.38
C PHE A 92 -2.06 9.40 -15.27
N VAL A 93 -1.64 10.46 -14.58
CA VAL A 93 -0.22 10.74 -14.35
C VAL A 93 0.42 9.63 -13.52
N GLY A 94 -0.24 9.18 -12.44
CA GLY A 94 0.25 8.07 -11.60
C GLY A 94 0.45 6.79 -12.40
N TYR A 95 -0.48 6.44 -13.29
CA TYR A 95 -0.34 5.29 -14.19
C TYR A 95 0.88 5.42 -15.11
N MET A 96 1.05 6.56 -15.78
CA MET A 96 2.20 6.77 -16.68
C MET A 96 3.54 6.72 -15.93
N VAL A 97 3.60 7.23 -14.69
CA VAL A 97 4.82 7.23 -13.86
C VAL A 97 5.21 5.82 -13.43
N VAL A 98 4.25 5.00 -12.98
CA VAL A 98 4.53 3.64 -12.50
C VAL A 98 4.82 2.68 -13.64
N TRP A 99 4.20 2.87 -14.81
CA TRP A 99 4.38 1.97 -15.94
C TRP A 99 5.78 2.06 -16.58
N ASN A 100 6.47 3.20 -16.43
CA ASN A 100 7.77 3.45 -17.05
C ASN A 100 8.97 3.13 -16.12
N VAL A 101 8.85 2.13 -15.24
CA VAL A 101 9.91 1.76 -14.29
C VAL A 101 10.66 0.49 -14.72
N THR A 102 11.97 0.46 -14.51
CA THR A 102 12.81 -0.70 -14.81
C THR A 102 12.39 -1.91 -13.95
N PRO A 103 12.31 -3.14 -14.50
CA PRO A 103 11.84 -4.31 -13.75
C PRO A 103 12.59 -4.61 -12.44
N SER A 104 13.87 -4.26 -12.37
CA SER A 104 14.68 -4.43 -11.17
C SER A 104 14.26 -3.54 -9.99
N LEU A 105 13.39 -2.56 -10.22
CA LEU A 105 12.96 -1.57 -9.23
C LEU A 105 11.54 -1.80 -8.71
N HIS A 106 10.79 -2.82 -9.14
CA HIS A 106 9.43 -3.05 -8.64
C HIS A 106 9.38 -3.28 -7.12
N THR A 107 10.37 -3.96 -6.55
CA THR A 107 10.44 -4.18 -5.09
C THR A 107 10.79 -2.90 -4.32
N PRO A 108 11.81 -2.10 -4.73
CA PRO A 108 11.99 -0.75 -4.20
C PRO A 108 10.76 0.16 -4.37
N LEU A 109 10.08 0.08 -5.51
CA LEU A 109 8.90 0.88 -5.83
C LEU A 109 7.75 0.58 -4.86
N MET A 110 7.51 -0.70 -4.56
CA MET A 110 6.51 -1.12 -3.59
C MET A 110 6.79 -0.52 -2.19
N SER A 111 8.05 -0.42 -1.78
CA SER A 111 8.43 0.21 -0.51
C SER A 111 8.25 1.72 -0.53
N VAL A 112 8.49 2.38 -1.68
CA VAL A 112 8.30 3.82 -1.83
C VAL A 112 6.82 4.18 -1.86
N THR A 113 5.97 3.41 -2.54
CA THR A 113 4.52 3.65 -2.53
C THR A 113 3.92 3.46 -1.15
N ASN A 114 4.49 2.56 -0.32
CA ASN A 114 4.14 2.47 1.09
C ASN A 114 4.45 3.79 1.81
N ALA A 115 5.66 4.35 1.65
CA ALA A 115 6.00 5.64 2.25
C ALA A 115 5.11 6.80 1.74
N ILE A 116 4.77 6.83 0.45
CA ILE A 116 3.92 7.88 -0.16
C ILE A 116 2.49 7.84 0.40
N SER A 117 1.98 6.66 0.80
CA SER A 117 0.66 6.52 1.43
C SER A 117 0.53 7.35 2.72
N SER A 118 1.65 7.80 3.30
CA SER A 118 1.69 8.71 4.45
C SER A 118 1.15 10.12 4.18
N ILE A 119 0.60 10.40 2.98
CA ILE A 119 -0.17 11.60 2.69
C ILE A 119 -1.35 11.82 3.67
N ILE A 120 -1.79 10.74 4.34
CA ILE A 120 -2.78 10.76 5.42
C ILE A 120 -2.42 11.78 6.53
N ALA A 121 -1.14 12.07 6.74
CA ALA A 121 -0.68 13.07 7.71
C ALA A 121 -1.30 14.45 7.47
N ILE A 122 -1.56 14.83 6.22
CA ILE A 122 -2.20 16.11 5.87
C ILE A 122 -3.62 16.14 6.44
N GLY A 123 -4.38 15.06 6.30
CA GLY A 123 -5.72 14.94 6.85
C GLY A 123 -5.73 15.07 8.38
N ALA A 124 -4.78 14.40 9.05
CA ALA A 124 -4.65 14.50 10.49
C ALA A 124 -4.22 15.92 10.95
N LEU A 125 -3.34 16.59 10.20
CA LEU A 125 -2.91 17.97 10.50
C LEU A 125 -4.07 18.97 10.42
N VAL A 126 -4.93 18.83 9.41
CA VAL A 126 -6.14 19.67 9.28
C VAL A 126 -7.06 19.53 10.51
N GLN A 127 -7.12 18.35 11.13
CA GLN A 127 -7.91 18.15 12.35
C GLN A 127 -7.26 18.75 13.61
N ILE A 128 -5.94 18.92 13.65
CA ILE A 128 -5.23 19.53 14.78
C ILE A 128 -5.27 21.06 14.69
N ALA A 129 -5.08 21.59 13.49
CA ALA A 129 -5.06 23.02 13.20
C ALA A 129 -6.07 23.33 12.08
N PRO A 130 -7.39 23.25 12.38
CA PRO A 130 -8.40 23.55 11.39
C PRO A 130 -8.29 25.02 10.97
N PRO A 131 -8.37 25.32 9.66
CA PRO A 131 -8.41 26.70 9.19
C PRO A 131 -9.62 27.43 9.78
N GLU A 132 -9.44 28.71 10.10
CA GLU A 132 -10.28 29.59 10.96
C GLU A 132 -11.75 29.84 10.49
N SER A 133 -12.36 28.95 9.69
CA SER A 133 -13.75 29.05 9.28
C SER A 133 -14.70 28.46 10.32
N GLY A 134 -15.01 29.27 11.34
CA GLY A 134 -16.28 29.29 12.09
C GLY A 134 -16.96 27.96 12.43
N GLY A 135 -16.72 27.46 13.65
CA GLY A 135 -17.65 26.57 14.34
C GLY A 135 -16.97 25.41 15.07
N GLY A 136 -16.92 25.49 16.40
CA GLY A 136 -16.58 24.38 17.31
C GLY A 136 -15.12 23.93 17.26
N ARG A 137 -14.35 24.12 18.36
CA ARG A 137 -13.06 23.44 18.52
C ARG A 137 -13.24 21.94 18.26
N PRO A 138 -12.29 21.27 17.58
CA PRO A 138 -12.33 19.82 17.51
C PRO A 138 -12.41 19.27 18.93
N ASP A 139 -13.35 18.35 19.17
CA ASP A 139 -13.50 17.63 20.43
C ASP A 139 -12.10 17.14 20.87
N ASP A 140 -11.76 17.25 22.15
CA ASP A 140 -10.43 16.86 22.65
C ASP A 140 -10.11 15.41 22.24
N LEU A 141 -11.12 14.55 22.08
CA LEU A 141 -10.98 13.20 21.53
C LEU A 141 -10.46 13.20 20.08
N ILE A 142 -11.04 14.02 19.20
CA ILE A 142 -10.62 14.13 17.78
C ILE A 142 -9.18 14.58 17.71
N ARG A 143 -8.78 15.52 18.57
CA ARG A 143 -7.41 16.01 18.62
C ARG A 143 -6.42 14.93 19.05
N TRP A 144 -6.76 14.13 20.07
CA TRP A 144 -5.93 13.00 20.50
C TRP A 144 -5.81 11.92 19.42
N ILE A 145 -6.90 11.59 18.74
CA ILE A 145 -6.89 10.65 17.62
C ILE A 145 -6.04 11.20 16.47
N ALA A 146 -6.13 12.49 16.16
CA ALA A 146 -5.32 13.11 15.11
C ALA A 146 -3.82 13.09 15.45
N VAL A 147 -3.45 13.38 16.71
CA VAL A 147 -2.06 13.28 17.19
C VAL A 147 -1.55 11.82 17.09
N ALA A 148 -2.35 10.84 17.52
CA ALA A 148 -2.01 9.43 17.36
C ALA A 148 -1.88 9.05 15.87
N GLY A 149 -2.76 9.55 15.02
CA GLY A 149 -2.74 9.37 13.57
C GLY A 149 -1.47 9.92 12.92
N ILE A 150 -0.98 11.09 13.35
CA ILE A 150 0.31 11.63 12.91
C ILE A 150 1.46 10.72 13.35
N GLY A 151 1.42 10.22 14.59
CA GLY A 151 2.43 9.27 15.09
C GLY A 151 2.49 7.99 14.25
N LEU A 152 1.34 7.39 13.95
CA LEU A 152 1.24 6.21 13.09
C LEU A 152 1.70 6.49 11.66
N THR A 153 1.33 7.65 11.11
CA THR A 153 1.72 8.06 9.77
C THR A 153 3.24 8.30 9.68
N ALA A 154 3.83 8.89 10.71
CA ALA A 154 5.28 9.09 10.78
C ALA A 154 6.04 7.75 10.75
N ILE A 155 5.55 6.72 11.46
CA ILE A 155 6.15 5.37 11.43
C ILE A 155 6.11 4.80 10.00
N ASN A 156 4.99 4.92 9.31
CA ASN A 156 4.85 4.46 7.92
C ASN A 156 5.82 5.19 6.97
N MET A 157 5.90 6.52 7.09
CA MET A 157 6.81 7.36 6.32
C MET A 157 8.28 6.97 6.55
N PHE A 158 8.73 6.97 7.80
CA PHE A 158 10.13 6.67 8.14
C PHE A 158 10.49 5.21 7.86
N GLY A 159 9.59 4.27 8.16
CA GLY A 159 9.77 2.85 7.90
C GLY A 159 9.90 2.56 6.40
N GLY A 160 9.01 3.11 5.58
CA GLY A 160 9.04 2.95 4.13
C GLY A 160 10.31 3.50 3.49
N PHE A 161 10.80 4.68 3.94
CA PHE A 161 12.08 5.21 3.46
C PHE A 161 13.30 4.45 3.99
N ALA A 162 13.28 3.94 5.22
CA ALA A 162 14.39 3.16 5.78
C ALA A 162 14.59 1.83 5.04
N VAL A 163 13.50 1.12 4.74
CA VAL A 163 13.53 -0.11 3.95
C VAL A 163 14.01 0.16 2.53
N THR A 164 13.46 1.19 1.88
CA THR A 164 13.89 1.60 0.52
C THR A 164 15.40 1.89 0.49
N ARG A 165 15.94 2.64 1.46
CA ARG A 165 17.38 2.94 1.53
C ARG A 165 18.23 1.68 1.67
N ARG A 166 17.78 0.71 2.49
CA ARG A 166 18.47 -0.59 2.64
C ARG A 166 18.42 -1.40 1.34
N MET A 167 17.31 -1.34 0.61
CA MET A 167 17.16 -2.02 -0.68
C MET A 167 18.05 -1.40 -1.77
N LEU A 168 18.07 -0.07 -1.88
CA LEU A 168 18.86 0.64 -2.89
C LEU A 168 20.36 0.62 -2.58
N ALA A 169 20.76 0.49 -1.32
CA ALA A 169 22.16 0.32 -0.93
C ALA A 169 22.79 -0.96 -1.52
N MET A 170 21.98 -1.97 -1.86
CA MET A 170 22.45 -3.23 -2.48
C MET A 170 22.72 -3.11 -3.98
N PHE A 171 22.33 -2.00 -4.61
CA PHE A 171 22.59 -1.71 -6.03
C PHE A 171 23.72 -0.70 -6.25
N ARG A 172 24.29 -0.14 -5.18
CA ARG A 172 25.49 0.69 -5.25
C ARG A 172 26.73 -0.20 -5.35
N LYS A 173 27.44 -0.10 -6.47
CA LYS A 173 28.85 -0.51 -6.58
C LYS A 173 29.75 0.45 -5.82
#